data_AF-A0A7G9FQL2-F1
#
_entry.id   AF-A0A7G9FQL2-F1
#
_cell.length_a   1.000
_cell.length_b   1.000
_cell.length_c   1.000
_cell.angle_alpha   90.00
_cell.angle_beta   90.00
_cell.angle_gamma   90.00
#
_symmetry.space_group_name_H-M   'P 1'
#
loop_
_entity.id
_entity.type
_entity.pdbx_description
1 polymer ?
#
loop_
_entity_poly.entity_id
_entity_poly.type
_entity_poly.pdbx_seq_one_letter_code
_entity_poly.pdbx_strand_id
1 'polypeptide(L)'
;MKEVYIIFIQNILEQQKQLNKSIENYKKLINKFPSGKLQCFKNGKHIKSYKVNGNLKKYIPTKESATIEKLALKKYYESCLDDCIKEKELLDRFIQDIQALPNTSQKLLATDSNYHTFLAKALIPDAWAGVSYEQNPYKREDLIHNTFSGMKVRSKSEEIIANILFTNHIPFRYEAPLTLNGSTMYPDFTIKNPKNNSYTYWEHLGLMDKKEYKDHAMEKISTYCDHNIIPDVNLILTYETQKHPLDSSWVQQLVMRNFM
;
A
#
# COMPACT_ATOMS: atom_id res chain seq x y z
N MET A 1 -12.51 0.26 -13.11
CA MET A 1 -12.87 1.32 -12.13
C MET A 1 -12.11 1.16 -10.81
N LYS A 2 -12.09 -0.03 -10.17
CA LYS A 2 -11.32 -0.28 -8.93
C LYS A 2 -9.78 -0.19 -9.10
N GLU A 3 -9.26 -0.57 -10.26
CA GLU A 3 -7.81 -0.62 -10.52
C GLU A 3 -7.21 0.79 -10.65
N VAL A 4 -7.90 1.64 -11.42
CA VAL A 4 -7.61 3.08 -11.54
C VAL A 4 -7.65 3.78 -10.19
N TYR A 5 -8.58 3.39 -9.31
CA TYR A 5 -8.72 3.96 -7.97
C TYR A 5 -7.54 3.63 -7.05
N ILE A 6 -7.01 2.39 -7.09
CA ILE A 6 -5.86 2.00 -6.29
C ILE A 6 -4.59 2.70 -6.77
N ILE A 7 -4.36 2.74 -8.08
CA ILE A 7 -3.23 3.44 -8.69
C ILE A 7 -3.27 4.93 -8.31
N PHE A 8 -4.47 5.53 -8.34
CA PHE A 8 -4.67 6.91 -7.93
C PHE A 8 -4.32 7.15 -6.45
N ILE A 9 -4.77 6.30 -5.53
CA ILE A 9 -4.43 6.41 -4.10
C ILE A 9 -2.91 6.25 -3.89
N GLN A 10 -2.28 5.28 -4.53
CA GLN A 10 -0.83 5.07 -4.41
C GLN A 10 -0.05 6.27 -4.93
N ASN A 11 -0.47 6.85 -6.06
CA ASN A 11 0.14 8.06 -6.60
C ASN A 11 0.02 9.24 -5.62
N ILE A 12 -1.13 9.39 -4.96
CA ILE A 12 -1.34 10.42 -3.92
C ILE A 12 -0.39 10.21 -2.73
N LEU A 13 -0.26 8.98 -2.25
CA LEU A 13 0.65 8.66 -1.14
C LEU A 13 2.11 8.92 -1.52
N GLU A 14 2.50 8.62 -2.76
CA GLU A 14 3.84 8.89 -3.24
C GLU A 14 4.11 10.39 -3.39
N GLN A 15 3.15 11.14 -3.93
CA GLN A 15 3.22 12.61 -4.01
C GLN A 15 3.35 13.24 -2.61
N GLN A 16 2.61 12.74 -1.61
CA GLN A 16 2.72 13.19 -0.22
C GLN A 16 4.15 12.97 0.33
N LYS A 17 4.79 11.83 0.03
CA LYS A 17 6.19 11.57 0.42
C LYS A 17 7.16 12.53 -0.27
N GLN A 18 6.96 12.80 -1.56
CA GLN A 18 7.80 13.74 -2.32
C GLN A 18 7.68 15.17 -1.78
N LEU A 19 6.47 15.61 -1.41
CA LEU A 19 6.25 16.90 -0.77
C LEU A 19 6.95 16.99 0.58
N ASN A 20 6.87 15.96 1.42
CA ASN A 20 7.59 15.93 2.70
C ASN A 20 9.10 16.12 2.52
N LYS A 21 9.69 15.43 1.53
CA LYS A 21 11.11 15.58 1.19
C LYS A 21 11.44 17.00 0.71
N SER A 22 10.58 17.58 -0.12
CA SER A 22 10.74 18.94 -0.65
C SER A 22 10.63 20.00 0.45
N ILE A 23 9.66 19.87 1.35
CA ILE A 23 9.48 20.72 2.53
C ILE A 23 10.74 20.72 3.39
N GLU A 24 11.27 19.55 3.74
CA GLU A 24 12.50 19.43 4.54
C GLU A 24 13.72 20.01 3.83
N ASN A 25 13.80 19.85 2.49
CA ASN A 25 14.87 20.47 1.70
C ASN A 25 14.76 21.99 1.70
N TYR A 26 13.58 22.57 1.48
CA TYR A 26 13.39 24.02 1.51
C TYR A 26 13.68 24.61 2.89
N LYS A 27 13.24 23.97 3.98
CA LYS A 27 13.60 24.38 5.35
C LYS A 27 15.12 24.45 5.53
N LYS A 28 15.85 23.39 5.11
CA LYS A 28 17.32 23.36 5.17
C LYS A 28 17.98 24.43 4.31
N LEU A 29 17.44 24.70 3.11
CA LEU A 29 17.95 25.75 2.22
C LEU A 29 17.74 27.14 2.80
N ILE A 30 16.53 27.45 3.27
CA ILE A 30 16.15 28.74 3.85
C ILE A 30 17.03 29.08 5.07
N ASN A 31 17.35 28.08 5.91
CA ASN A 31 18.22 28.26 7.08
C ASN A 31 19.65 28.72 6.74
N LYS A 32 20.11 28.56 5.49
CA LYS A 32 21.43 29.04 5.03
C LYS A 32 21.41 30.51 4.62
N PHE A 33 20.24 31.12 4.44
CA PHE A 33 20.13 32.50 4.00
C PHE A 33 20.20 33.48 5.17
N PRO A 34 20.65 34.73 4.94
CA PRO A 34 20.72 35.73 5.99
C PRO A 34 19.35 36.03 6.62
N SER A 35 19.37 36.47 7.88
CA SER A 35 18.17 36.93 8.59
C SER A 35 17.52 38.10 7.85
N GLY A 36 16.20 38.23 8.01
CA GLY A 36 15.40 39.30 7.39
C GLY A 36 14.69 38.90 6.11
N LYS A 37 13.81 39.81 5.67
CA LYS A 37 12.97 39.68 4.46
C LYS A 37 13.26 40.83 3.49
N LEU A 38 13.22 40.54 2.20
CA LEU A 38 13.29 41.56 1.16
C LEU A 38 11.90 42.15 0.89
N GLN A 39 11.82 43.48 0.87
CA GLN A 39 10.69 44.21 0.30
C GLN A 39 11.19 45.11 -0.83
N CYS A 40 10.60 44.95 -2.01
CA CYS A 40 10.88 45.77 -3.19
C CYS A 40 9.68 46.65 -3.50
N PHE A 41 9.93 47.92 -3.79
CA PHE A 41 8.90 48.88 -4.19
C PHE A 41 9.31 49.56 -5.49
N LYS A 42 8.36 49.69 -6.42
CA LYS A 42 8.56 50.44 -7.65
C LYS A 42 8.50 51.94 -7.33
N ASN A 43 9.50 52.70 -7.76
CA ASN A 43 9.57 54.15 -7.63
C ASN A 43 9.91 54.77 -9.00
N GLY A 44 8.88 55.03 -9.79
CA GLY A 44 9.04 55.40 -11.20
C GLY A 44 9.69 54.28 -12.01
N LYS A 45 10.85 54.57 -12.63
CA LYS A 45 11.65 53.60 -13.41
C LYS A 45 12.60 52.75 -12.55
N HIS A 46 12.75 53.06 -11.26
CA HIS A 46 13.70 52.37 -10.38
C HIS A 46 12.98 51.46 -9.37
N ILE A 47 13.69 50.44 -8.88
CA ILE A 47 13.24 49.58 -7.78
C ILE A 47 14.02 49.95 -6.53
N LYS A 48 13.31 50.26 -5.44
CA LYS A 48 13.91 50.45 -4.11
C LYS A 48 13.81 49.15 -3.33
N SER A 49 14.93 48.68 -2.80
CA SER A 49 15.04 47.44 -2.02
C SER A 49 15.25 47.75 -0.54
N TYR A 50 14.53 47.06 0.33
CA TYR A 50 14.63 47.20 1.78
C TYR A 50 14.78 45.83 2.43
N LYS A 51 15.69 45.73 3.41
CA LYS A 51 15.78 44.62 4.34
C LYS A 51 14.89 44.91 5.54
N VAL A 52 13.96 44.00 5.83
CA VAL A 52 13.04 44.10 6.97
C VAL A 52 13.35 43.01 7.99
N ASN A 53 13.61 43.43 9.24
CA ASN A 53 13.84 42.58 10.40
C ASN A 53 12.84 42.99 11.50
N GLY A 54 11.68 42.36 11.55
CA GLY A 54 10.60 42.80 12.44
C GLY A 54 10.20 44.26 12.13
N ASN A 55 10.33 45.15 13.11
CA ASN A 55 10.00 46.58 12.95
C ASN A 55 11.11 47.40 12.27
N LEU A 56 12.32 46.86 12.14
CA LEU A 56 13.45 47.56 11.53
C LEU A 56 13.42 47.39 10.00
N LYS A 57 13.33 48.52 9.28
CA LYS A 57 13.38 48.58 7.82
C LYS A 57 14.60 49.38 7.37
N LYS A 58 15.57 48.71 6.75
CA LYS A 58 16.82 49.33 6.27
C LYS A 58 16.87 49.31 4.75
N TYR A 59 17.13 50.46 4.13
CA TYR A 59 17.35 50.57 2.69
C TYR A 59 18.61 49.82 2.27
N ILE A 60 18.54 49.09 1.16
CA ILE A 60 19.69 48.41 0.53
C ILE A 60 19.97 49.10 -0.81
N PRO A 61 21.11 49.79 -0.97
CA PRO A 61 21.53 50.37 -2.24
C PRO A 61 21.70 49.31 -3.33
N THR A 62 21.39 49.65 -4.59
CA THR A 62 21.52 48.75 -5.75
C THR A 62 22.92 48.16 -5.94
N LYS A 63 23.96 48.90 -5.52
CA LYS A 63 25.36 48.43 -5.53
C LYS A 63 25.62 47.20 -4.64
N GLU A 64 24.71 46.89 -3.70
CA GLU A 64 24.75 45.69 -2.87
C GLU A 64 23.89 44.56 -3.49
N SER A 65 24.01 44.35 -4.81
CA SER A 65 23.16 43.41 -5.57
C SER A 65 23.20 41.99 -5.02
N ALA A 66 24.37 41.49 -4.60
CA ALA A 66 24.52 40.16 -4.02
C ALA A 66 23.68 39.95 -2.74
N THR A 67 23.49 40.99 -1.92
CA THR A 67 22.63 40.93 -0.73
C THR A 67 21.16 40.89 -1.14
N ILE A 68 20.77 41.68 -2.14
CA ILE A 68 19.41 41.73 -2.68
C ILE A 68 19.05 40.38 -3.30
N GLU A 69 19.93 39.80 -4.12
CA GLU A 69 19.76 38.49 -4.77
C GLU A 69 19.60 37.37 -3.74
N LYS A 70 20.45 37.32 -2.70
CA LYS A 70 20.31 36.33 -1.62
C LYS A 70 18.96 36.44 -0.91
N LEU A 71 18.51 37.66 -0.57
CA LEU A 71 17.22 37.84 0.10
C LEU A 71 16.03 37.60 -0.84
N ALA A 72 16.18 37.85 -2.15
CA ALA A 72 15.18 37.53 -3.15
C ALA A 72 15.02 36.01 -3.32
N LEU A 73 16.13 35.28 -3.42
CA LEU A 73 16.13 33.82 -3.45
C LEU A 73 15.51 33.23 -2.18
N LYS A 74 15.85 33.77 -1.00
CA LYS A 74 15.20 33.37 0.25
C LYS A 74 13.68 33.54 0.17
N LYS A 75 13.19 34.70 -0.28
CA LYS A 75 11.75 34.96 -0.43
C LYS A 75 11.08 33.98 -1.42
N TYR A 76 11.76 33.67 -2.52
CA TYR A 76 11.28 32.67 -3.49
C TYR A 76 11.16 31.29 -2.84
N TYR A 77 12.21 30.80 -2.16
CA TYR A 77 12.16 29.51 -1.47
C TYR A 77 11.17 29.45 -0.31
N GLU A 78 10.99 30.55 0.43
CA GLU A 78 9.90 30.67 1.43
C GLU A 78 8.52 30.52 0.77
N SER A 79 8.35 31.03 -0.45
CA SER A 79 7.09 30.89 -1.21
C SER A 79 6.89 29.47 -1.72
N CYS A 80 7.94 28.84 -2.30
CA CYS A 80 7.88 27.43 -2.69
C CYS A 80 7.58 26.50 -1.51
N LEU A 81 8.14 26.80 -0.33
CA LEU A 81 7.84 26.06 0.89
C LEU A 81 6.36 26.19 1.27
N ASP A 82 5.82 27.41 1.23
CA ASP A 82 4.40 27.67 1.52
C ASP A 82 3.47 26.94 0.53
N ASP A 83 3.80 26.96 -0.77
CA ASP A 83 3.07 26.21 -1.79
C ASP A 83 3.08 24.70 -1.52
N CYS A 84 4.26 24.12 -1.22
CA CYS A 84 4.36 22.70 -0.88
C CYS A 84 3.59 22.33 0.40
N ILE A 85 3.58 23.20 1.42
CA ILE A 85 2.82 22.97 2.65
C ILE A 85 1.32 22.95 2.36
N LYS A 86 0.81 23.95 1.62
CA LYS A 86 -0.60 24.01 1.24
C LYS A 86 -1.04 22.81 0.40
N GLU A 87 -0.21 22.40 -0.56
CA GLU A 87 -0.47 21.20 -1.36
C GLU A 87 -0.53 19.96 -0.47
N LYS A 88 0.41 19.82 0.46
CA LYS A 88 0.40 18.72 1.42
C LYS A 88 -0.86 18.72 2.30
N GLU A 89 -1.29 19.87 2.82
CA GLU A 89 -2.50 19.98 3.63
C GLU A 89 -3.75 19.53 2.86
N LEU A 90 -3.82 19.83 1.56
CA LEU A 90 -4.91 19.35 0.69
C LEU A 90 -4.87 17.83 0.52
N LEU A 91 -3.70 17.25 0.24
CA LEU A 91 -3.56 15.79 0.12
C LEU A 91 -3.86 15.07 1.44
N ASP A 92 -3.38 15.62 2.56
CA ASP A 92 -3.63 15.06 3.89
C ASP A 92 -5.13 15.00 4.19
N ARG A 93 -5.87 16.09 3.89
CA ARG A 93 -7.32 16.13 4.03
C ARG A 93 -8.02 15.10 3.15
N PHE A 94 -7.60 15.01 1.88
CA PHE A 94 -8.16 14.04 0.96
C PHE A 94 -7.97 12.59 1.43
N ILE A 95 -6.78 12.26 1.93
CA ILE A 95 -6.50 10.94 2.52
C ILE A 95 -7.39 10.68 3.74
N GLN A 96 -7.55 11.66 4.62
CA GLN A 96 -8.44 11.55 5.79
C GLN A 96 -9.89 11.31 5.37
N ASP A 97 -10.39 12.05 4.37
CA ASP A 97 -11.76 11.91 3.87
C ASP A 97 -12.00 10.50 3.29
N ILE A 98 -11.03 9.96 2.53
CA ILE A 98 -11.09 8.56 2.04
C ILE A 98 -11.13 7.58 3.20
N GLN A 99 -10.28 7.75 4.21
CA GLN A 99 -10.22 6.86 5.37
C GLN A 99 -11.51 6.92 6.21
N ALA A 100 -12.20 8.06 6.20
CA ALA A 100 -13.47 8.26 6.87
C ALA A 100 -14.68 7.76 6.06
N LEU A 101 -14.48 7.32 4.81
CA LEU A 101 -15.59 6.81 4.00
C LEU A 101 -16.28 5.62 4.69
N PRO A 102 -17.63 5.57 4.68
CA PRO A 102 -18.34 4.47 5.31
C PRO A 102 -18.00 3.13 4.63
N ASN A 103 -17.51 2.17 5.41
CA ASN A 103 -17.30 0.79 4.99
C ASN A 103 -18.54 -0.09 5.23
N THR A 104 -19.74 0.46 5.00
CA THR A 104 -21.03 -0.18 5.34
C THR A 104 -21.20 -1.55 4.68
N SER A 105 -20.79 -1.70 3.42
CA SER A 105 -20.83 -3.00 2.73
C SER A 105 -19.92 -4.04 3.38
N GLN A 106 -18.71 -3.66 3.80
CA GLN A 106 -17.80 -4.56 4.51
C GLN A 106 -18.35 -4.96 5.88
N LYS A 107 -19.02 -4.05 6.59
CA LYS A 107 -19.70 -4.38 7.86
C LYS A 107 -20.77 -5.46 7.69
N LEU A 108 -21.42 -5.55 6.52
CA LEU A 108 -22.38 -6.63 6.25
C LEU A 108 -21.70 -8.00 6.08
N LEU A 109 -20.44 -8.01 5.63
CA LEU A 109 -19.63 -9.22 5.43
C LEU A 109 -18.95 -9.71 6.72
N ALA A 110 -18.86 -8.87 7.74
CA ALA A 110 -18.25 -9.22 9.01
C ALA A 110 -18.94 -10.42 9.66
N THR A 111 -18.19 -11.27 10.35
CA THR A 111 -18.68 -12.54 10.91
C THR A 111 -19.76 -12.38 11.98
N ASP A 112 -19.86 -11.20 12.59
CA ASP A 112 -20.85 -10.81 13.58
C ASP A 112 -22.15 -10.22 12.97
N SER A 113 -22.19 -10.05 11.64
CA SER A 113 -23.37 -9.57 10.91
C SER A 113 -24.41 -10.67 10.75
N ASN A 114 -25.69 -10.36 11.02
CA ASN A 114 -26.83 -11.24 10.73
C ASN A 114 -26.96 -11.62 9.24
N TYR A 115 -26.31 -10.86 8.35
CA TYR A 115 -26.30 -11.11 6.90
C TYR A 115 -25.17 -12.04 6.45
N HIS A 116 -24.17 -12.29 7.30
CA HIS A 116 -22.92 -12.95 6.94
C HIS A 116 -23.13 -14.28 6.22
N THR A 117 -23.90 -15.20 6.82
CA THR A 117 -24.14 -16.54 6.27
C THR A 117 -24.79 -16.52 4.89
N PHE A 118 -25.74 -15.59 4.67
CA PHE A 118 -26.42 -15.46 3.39
C PHE A 118 -25.49 -14.87 2.32
N LEU A 119 -24.70 -13.86 2.69
CA LEU A 119 -23.77 -13.20 1.77
C LEU A 119 -22.57 -14.08 1.42
N ALA A 120 -22.00 -14.82 2.38
CA ALA A 120 -20.90 -15.72 2.13
C ALA A 120 -21.22 -16.77 1.07
N LYS A 121 -22.43 -17.32 1.10
CA LYS A 121 -22.91 -18.26 0.10
C LYS A 121 -23.24 -17.60 -1.25
N ALA A 122 -23.82 -16.40 -1.23
CA ALA A 122 -24.26 -15.73 -2.45
C ALA A 122 -23.10 -15.11 -3.26
N LEU A 123 -22.04 -14.65 -2.58
CA LEU A 123 -20.95 -13.88 -3.20
C LEU A 123 -19.85 -14.74 -3.85
N ILE A 124 -19.75 -16.02 -3.50
CA ILE A 124 -18.92 -17.00 -4.21
C ILE A 124 -19.85 -18.11 -4.68
N PRO A 125 -20.52 -17.96 -5.85
CA PRO A 125 -21.47 -18.95 -6.34
C PRO A 125 -20.79 -20.22 -6.90
N ASP A 126 -19.45 -20.25 -6.98
CA ASP A 126 -18.72 -21.41 -7.48
C ASP A 126 -18.79 -22.57 -6.47
N ALA A 127 -19.50 -23.64 -6.88
CA ALA A 127 -19.67 -24.84 -6.09
C ALA A 127 -18.32 -25.47 -5.66
N TRP A 128 -17.26 -25.32 -6.46
CA TRP A 128 -15.94 -25.85 -6.11
C TRP A 128 -15.41 -25.25 -4.81
N ALA A 129 -15.61 -23.95 -4.57
CA ALA A 129 -15.17 -23.31 -3.33
C ALA A 129 -15.97 -23.80 -2.11
N GLY A 130 -17.26 -24.14 -2.29
CA GLY A 130 -18.15 -24.58 -1.21
C GLY A 130 -18.14 -26.09 -0.91
N VAL A 131 -17.54 -26.90 -1.79
CA VAL A 131 -17.41 -28.35 -1.57
C VAL A 131 -16.37 -28.62 -0.48
N SER A 132 -16.76 -29.42 0.53
CA SER A 132 -15.85 -29.87 1.58
C SER A 132 -14.63 -30.57 1.00
N TYR A 133 -13.46 -30.27 1.58
CA TYR A 133 -12.18 -30.84 1.18
C TYR A 133 -11.35 -31.14 2.43
N GLU A 134 -10.38 -32.04 2.30
CA GLU A 134 -9.46 -32.35 3.39
C GLU A 134 -8.63 -31.10 3.74
N GLN A 135 -8.54 -30.78 5.03
CA GLN A 135 -7.79 -29.63 5.51
C GLN A 135 -6.45 -30.07 6.09
N ASN A 136 -5.42 -29.23 5.93
CA ASN A 136 -4.11 -29.46 6.50
C ASN A 136 -4.20 -29.88 7.98
N PRO A 137 -3.77 -31.10 8.35
CA PRO A 137 -3.85 -31.58 9.73
C PRO A 137 -2.82 -30.93 10.65
N TYR A 138 -1.81 -30.25 10.10
CA TYR A 138 -0.75 -29.61 10.85
C TYR A 138 -1.30 -28.50 11.77
N LYS A 139 -0.90 -28.52 13.05
CA LYS A 139 -1.14 -27.47 14.07
C LYS A 139 -2.49 -26.76 13.94
N ARG A 140 -3.60 -27.49 14.04
CA ARG A 140 -4.95 -26.89 13.89
C ARG A 140 -5.25 -25.84 14.96
N GLU A 141 -4.57 -25.92 16.10
CA GLU A 141 -4.62 -24.93 17.18
C GLU A 141 -4.18 -23.52 16.75
N ASP A 142 -3.35 -23.39 15.71
CA ASP A 142 -2.85 -22.11 15.21
C ASP A 142 -3.88 -21.39 14.29
N LEU A 143 -5.01 -22.02 13.96
CA LEU A 143 -6.08 -21.42 13.15
C LEU A 143 -6.92 -20.43 13.99
N ILE A 144 -6.39 -19.24 14.22
CA ILE A 144 -6.98 -18.25 15.14
C ILE A 144 -7.57 -17.02 14.45
N HIS A 145 -7.21 -16.76 13.18
CA HIS A 145 -7.63 -15.54 12.47
C HIS A 145 -8.93 -15.78 11.70
N ASN A 146 -10.00 -15.05 12.03
CA ASN A 146 -11.29 -15.18 11.36
C ASN A 146 -11.34 -14.35 10.06
N THR A 147 -11.91 -14.94 9.00
CA THR A 147 -12.10 -14.27 7.70
C THR A 147 -13.57 -13.97 7.41
N PHE A 148 -13.85 -13.09 6.45
CA PHE A 148 -15.19 -12.76 5.96
C PHE A 148 -15.91 -13.93 5.27
N SER A 149 -15.19 -15.00 4.92
CA SER A 149 -15.78 -16.22 4.39
C SER A 149 -16.22 -17.21 5.49
N GLY A 150 -15.91 -16.91 6.76
CA GLY A 150 -16.18 -17.78 7.90
C GLY A 150 -15.07 -18.81 8.17
N MET A 151 -14.05 -18.93 7.31
CA MET A 151 -12.89 -19.80 7.58
C MET A 151 -11.90 -19.15 8.55
N LYS A 152 -11.10 -19.99 9.20
CA LYS A 152 -9.97 -19.58 10.04
C LYS A 152 -8.64 -19.83 9.33
N VAL A 153 -7.68 -18.92 9.51
CA VAL A 153 -6.33 -18.97 8.92
C VAL A 153 -5.26 -18.77 9.99
N ARG A 154 -3.98 -19.06 9.66
CA ARG A 154 -2.87 -19.10 10.62
C ARG A 154 -2.23 -17.75 10.90
N SER A 155 -2.32 -16.82 9.95
CA SER A 155 -1.66 -15.51 10.09
C SER A 155 -2.55 -14.34 9.71
N LYS A 156 -2.18 -13.15 10.20
CA LYS A 156 -2.86 -11.90 9.82
C LYS A 156 -2.71 -11.60 8.32
N SER A 157 -1.58 -11.97 7.74
CA SER A 157 -1.28 -11.80 6.32
C SER A 157 -2.17 -12.70 5.45
N GLU A 158 -2.39 -13.95 5.85
CA GLU A 158 -3.38 -14.83 5.22
C GLU A 158 -4.82 -14.31 5.38
N GLU A 159 -5.16 -13.74 6.54
CA GLU A 159 -6.49 -13.14 6.77
C GLU A 159 -6.74 -12.01 5.75
N ILE A 160 -5.73 -11.18 5.49
CA ILE A 160 -5.77 -10.13 4.47
C ILE A 160 -6.00 -10.73 3.09
N ILE A 161 -5.22 -11.74 2.69
CA ILE A 161 -5.34 -12.40 1.38
C ILE A 161 -6.74 -13.02 1.21
N ALA A 162 -7.21 -13.80 2.18
CA ALA A 162 -8.51 -14.46 2.16
C ALA A 162 -9.66 -13.44 2.04
N ASN A 163 -9.62 -12.35 2.83
CA ASN A 163 -10.64 -11.32 2.81
C ASN A 163 -10.65 -10.55 1.47
N ILE A 164 -9.49 -10.31 0.88
CA ILE A 164 -9.38 -9.67 -0.43
C ILE A 164 -9.92 -10.59 -1.53
N LEU A 165 -9.57 -11.88 -1.54
CA LEU A 165 -10.14 -12.84 -2.49
C LEU A 165 -11.66 -12.90 -2.38
N PHE A 166 -12.18 -13.00 -1.15
CA PHE A 166 -13.60 -13.08 -0.87
C PHE A 166 -14.37 -11.81 -1.29
N THR A 167 -13.87 -10.62 -0.95
CA THR A 167 -14.50 -9.34 -1.27
C THR A 167 -14.46 -8.99 -2.76
N ASN A 168 -13.57 -9.64 -3.53
CA ASN A 168 -13.53 -9.56 -4.99
C ASN A 168 -14.22 -10.75 -5.66
N HIS A 169 -14.95 -11.59 -4.91
CA HIS A 169 -15.74 -12.72 -5.42
C HIS A 169 -14.89 -13.76 -6.17
N ILE A 170 -13.63 -13.92 -5.79
CA ILE A 170 -12.72 -14.90 -6.37
C ILE A 170 -12.89 -16.24 -5.65
N PRO A 171 -13.17 -17.35 -6.35
CA PRO A 171 -13.25 -18.67 -5.72
C PRO A 171 -11.87 -19.16 -5.25
N PHE A 172 -11.76 -19.55 -3.97
CA PHE A 172 -10.53 -20.10 -3.41
C PHE A 172 -10.79 -21.16 -2.34
N ARG A 173 -9.76 -21.95 -2.05
CA ARG A 173 -9.67 -22.86 -0.91
C ARG A 173 -8.40 -22.56 -0.14
N TYR A 174 -8.49 -22.54 1.18
CA TYR A 174 -7.35 -22.34 2.08
C TYR A 174 -6.74 -23.68 2.48
N GLU A 175 -5.41 -23.80 2.41
CA GLU A 175 -4.64 -25.01 2.73
C GLU A 175 -5.25 -26.30 2.14
N ALA A 176 -5.63 -26.26 0.86
CA ALA A 176 -6.14 -27.45 0.16
C ALA A 176 -4.99 -28.39 -0.23
N PRO A 177 -5.14 -29.72 -0.07
CA PRO A 177 -4.09 -30.68 -0.39
C PRO A 177 -3.79 -30.68 -1.89
N LEU A 178 -2.50 -30.67 -2.19
CA LEU A 178 -1.95 -30.76 -3.52
C LEU A 178 -0.97 -31.94 -3.54
N THR A 179 -1.37 -33.04 -4.17
CA THR A 179 -0.53 -34.23 -4.30
C THR A 179 0.37 -34.11 -5.53
N LEU A 180 1.68 -34.06 -5.29
CA LEU A 180 2.74 -34.00 -6.29
C LEU A 180 3.60 -35.27 -6.16
N ASN A 181 3.57 -36.15 -7.16
CA ASN A 181 4.33 -37.40 -7.21
C ASN A 181 4.28 -38.25 -5.90
N GLY A 182 3.11 -38.32 -5.26
CA GLY A 182 2.88 -39.10 -4.04
C GLY A 182 3.19 -38.36 -2.73
N SER A 183 3.75 -37.15 -2.80
CA SER A 183 3.87 -36.23 -1.65
C SER A 183 2.70 -35.25 -1.64
N THR A 184 2.08 -35.03 -0.48
CA THR A 184 1.01 -34.03 -0.33
C THR A 184 1.57 -32.75 0.27
N MET A 185 1.38 -31.65 -0.44
CA MET A 185 1.70 -30.31 0.03
C MET A 185 0.43 -29.50 0.24
N TYR A 186 0.55 -28.41 0.99
CA TYR A 186 -0.55 -27.49 1.27
C TYR A 186 -0.09 -26.07 0.90
N PRO A 187 -0.40 -25.60 -0.33
CA PRO A 187 -0.31 -24.18 -0.65
C PRO A 187 -1.26 -23.39 0.25
N ASP A 188 -0.88 -22.17 0.64
CA ASP A 188 -1.75 -21.35 1.52
C ASP A 188 -3.12 -21.12 0.89
N PHE A 189 -3.17 -20.83 -0.42
CA PHE A 189 -4.40 -20.76 -1.18
C PHE A 189 -4.32 -21.51 -2.51
N THR A 190 -5.38 -22.24 -2.83
CA THR A 190 -5.67 -22.71 -4.18
C THR A 190 -6.81 -21.87 -4.73
N ILE A 191 -6.58 -21.19 -5.86
CA ILE A 191 -7.51 -20.24 -6.44
C ILE A 191 -7.95 -20.77 -7.80
N LYS A 192 -9.26 -20.75 -8.04
CA LYS A 192 -9.83 -21.08 -9.34
C LYS A 192 -10.14 -19.78 -10.06
N ASN A 193 -9.47 -19.54 -11.18
CA ASN A 193 -9.67 -18.33 -11.96
C ASN A 193 -11.09 -18.32 -12.56
N PRO A 194 -11.92 -17.30 -12.27
CA PRO A 194 -13.32 -17.27 -12.67
C PRO A 194 -13.52 -17.12 -14.18
N LYS A 195 -12.51 -16.66 -14.93
CA LYS A 195 -12.61 -16.43 -16.38
C LYS A 195 -12.33 -17.68 -17.21
N ASN A 196 -11.30 -18.44 -16.83
CA ASN A 196 -10.79 -19.56 -17.65
C ASN A 196 -10.78 -20.91 -16.90
N ASN A 197 -11.24 -20.95 -15.65
CA ASN A 197 -11.24 -22.13 -14.76
C ASN A 197 -9.85 -22.74 -14.48
N SER A 198 -8.75 -22.04 -14.78
CA SER A 198 -7.40 -22.51 -14.42
C SER A 198 -7.17 -22.40 -12.92
N TYR A 199 -6.33 -23.27 -12.37
CA TYR A 199 -5.90 -23.18 -10.98
C TYR A 199 -4.61 -22.38 -10.85
N THR A 200 -4.59 -21.49 -9.88
CA THR A 200 -3.42 -20.72 -9.46
C THR A 200 -3.21 -20.98 -7.98
N TYR A 201 -1.98 -21.31 -7.60
CA TYR A 201 -1.59 -21.48 -6.21
C TYR A 201 -1.03 -20.16 -5.68
N TRP A 202 -1.28 -19.84 -4.42
CA TRP A 202 -0.68 -18.70 -3.76
C TRP A 202 -0.02 -19.17 -2.47
N GLU A 203 1.27 -18.86 -2.35
CA GLU A 203 2.08 -19.12 -1.17
C GLU A 203 2.61 -17.80 -0.59
N HIS A 204 2.42 -17.60 0.72
CA HIS A 204 2.85 -16.44 1.48
C HIS A 204 3.98 -16.79 2.44
N LEU A 205 5.14 -16.20 2.18
CA LEU A 205 6.38 -16.44 2.90
C LEU A 205 6.56 -15.39 4.00
N GLY A 206 6.02 -15.70 5.18
CA GLY A 206 5.88 -14.77 6.32
C GLY A 206 7.13 -14.49 7.15
N LEU A 207 8.15 -15.34 7.09
CA LEU A 207 9.29 -15.32 8.02
C LEU A 207 10.64 -15.21 7.29
N MET A 208 10.72 -14.33 6.28
CA MET A 208 11.91 -14.18 5.43
C MET A 208 13.10 -13.47 6.11
N ASP A 209 12.99 -13.15 7.39
CA ASP A 209 14.10 -12.74 8.25
C ASP A 209 14.81 -13.94 8.92
N LYS A 210 14.17 -15.10 9.02
CA LYS A 210 14.74 -16.32 9.63
C LYS A 210 15.44 -17.18 8.58
N LYS A 211 16.69 -17.57 8.85
CA LYS A 211 17.52 -18.29 7.87
C LYS A 211 16.98 -19.70 7.59
N GLU A 212 16.63 -20.44 8.64
CA GLU A 212 16.14 -21.81 8.56
C GLU A 212 14.81 -21.89 7.80
N TYR A 213 13.96 -20.85 7.93
CA TYR A 213 12.70 -20.76 7.20
C TYR A 213 12.92 -20.57 5.69
N LYS A 214 13.96 -19.85 5.28
CA LYS A 214 14.26 -19.62 3.85
C LYS A 214 14.59 -20.91 3.13
N ASP A 215 15.40 -21.77 3.75
CA ASP A 215 15.82 -23.02 3.11
C ASP A 215 14.60 -23.92 2.83
N HIS A 216 13.69 -24.04 3.79
CA HIS A 216 12.42 -24.75 3.60
C HIS A 216 11.49 -24.10 2.58
N ALA A 217 11.40 -22.76 2.58
CA ALA A 217 10.61 -22.04 1.58
C ALA A 217 11.15 -22.27 0.16
N MET A 218 12.46 -22.25 -0.01
CA MET A 218 13.11 -22.51 -1.31
C MET A 218 12.94 -23.95 -1.76
N GLU A 219 13.02 -24.93 -0.84
CA GLU A 219 12.73 -26.35 -1.14
C GLU A 219 11.28 -26.54 -1.60
N LYS A 220 10.33 -25.88 -0.91
CA LYS A 220 8.91 -25.90 -1.29
C LYS A 220 8.69 -25.29 -2.68
N ILE A 221 9.33 -24.14 -2.97
CA ILE A 221 9.29 -23.51 -4.31
C ILE A 221 9.92 -24.42 -5.38
N SER A 222 11.07 -25.03 -5.10
CA SER A 222 11.71 -25.97 -6.04
C SER A 222 10.77 -27.13 -6.36
N THR A 223 10.14 -27.70 -5.34
CA THR A 223 9.17 -28.78 -5.50
C THR A 223 7.99 -28.34 -6.37
N TYR A 224 7.48 -27.12 -6.20
CA TYR A 224 6.46 -26.59 -7.12
C TYR A 224 6.96 -26.53 -8.56
N CYS A 225 8.14 -25.96 -8.78
CA CYS A 225 8.72 -25.82 -10.11
C CYS A 225 8.94 -27.17 -10.81
N ASP A 226 9.44 -28.18 -10.08
CA ASP A 226 9.66 -29.54 -10.59
C ASP A 226 8.36 -30.20 -11.08
N HIS A 227 7.20 -29.70 -10.65
CA HIS A 227 5.88 -30.19 -11.03
C HIS A 227 5.09 -29.19 -11.90
N ASN A 228 5.78 -28.29 -12.61
CA ASN A 228 5.19 -27.28 -13.50
C ASN A 228 4.24 -26.29 -12.79
N ILE A 229 4.45 -26.06 -11.49
CA ILE A 229 3.86 -24.97 -10.74
C ILE A 229 4.90 -23.84 -10.68
N ILE A 230 4.83 -22.95 -11.66
CA ILE A 230 5.85 -21.97 -11.99
C ILE A 230 5.45 -20.58 -11.44
N PRO A 231 6.35 -19.90 -10.70
CA PRO A 231 6.18 -18.52 -10.30
C PRO A 231 5.73 -17.61 -11.45
N ASP A 232 4.78 -16.71 -11.18
CA ASP A 232 4.20 -15.77 -12.14
C ASP A 232 3.41 -16.39 -13.32
N VAL A 233 3.29 -17.72 -13.39
CA VAL A 233 2.44 -18.41 -14.37
C VAL A 233 1.19 -18.97 -13.68
N ASN A 234 1.38 -19.88 -12.73
CA ASN A 234 0.32 -20.53 -11.95
C ASN A 234 0.67 -20.61 -10.45
N LEU A 235 1.71 -19.88 -10.02
CA LEU A 235 2.09 -19.70 -8.62
C LEU A 235 2.31 -18.20 -8.32
N ILE A 236 1.53 -17.67 -7.38
CA ILE A 236 1.72 -16.35 -6.80
C ILE A 236 2.54 -16.50 -5.52
N LEU A 237 3.62 -15.74 -5.43
CA LEU A 237 4.45 -15.69 -4.23
C LEU A 237 4.37 -14.30 -3.61
N THR A 238 4.04 -14.24 -2.32
CA THR A 238 4.20 -13.03 -1.52
C THR A 238 5.18 -13.29 -0.39
N TYR A 239 5.86 -12.25 0.06
CA TYR A 239 6.92 -12.36 1.05
C TYR A 239 6.79 -11.20 2.02
N GLU A 240 7.10 -11.43 3.29
CA GLU A 240 7.26 -10.35 4.25
C GLU A 240 8.42 -10.60 5.21
N THR A 241 8.85 -9.52 5.83
CA THR A 241 9.81 -9.54 6.94
C THR A 241 9.26 -8.65 8.04
N GLN A 242 9.81 -8.74 9.25
CA GLN A 242 9.42 -7.84 10.34
C GLN A 242 9.55 -6.34 9.97
N LYS A 243 10.49 -5.97 9.08
CA LYS A 243 10.69 -4.57 8.63
C LYS A 243 9.81 -4.17 7.45
N HIS A 244 9.32 -5.15 6.69
CA HIS A 244 8.55 -4.98 5.47
C HIS A 244 7.34 -5.92 5.52
N PRO A 245 6.28 -5.57 6.28
CA PRO A 245 5.07 -6.36 6.39
C PRO A 245 4.29 -6.38 5.08
N LEU A 246 3.40 -7.35 4.91
CA LEU A 246 2.54 -7.49 3.74
C LEU A 246 1.61 -6.27 3.59
N ASP A 247 1.73 -5.59 2.45
CA ASP A 247 0.86 -4.47 2.11
C ASP A 247 -0.46 -4.97 1.51
N SER A 248 -1.57 -4.72 2.20
CA SER A 248 -2.92 -5.06 1.71
C SER A 248 -3.24 -4.43 0.34
N SER A 249 -2.70 -3.25 0.02
CA SER A 249 -2.89 -2.61 -1.29
C SER A 249 -2.19 -3.39 -2.39
N TRP A 250 -1.02 -3.97 -2.10
CA TRP A 250 -0.29 -4.85 -3.01
C TRP A 250 -1.05 -6.17 -3.24
N VAL A 251 -1.60 -6.77 -2.18
CA VAL A 251 -2.43 -7.98 -2.29
C VAL A 251 -3.66 -7.73 -3.18
N GLN A 252 -4.32 -6.58 -3.01
CA GLN A 252 -5.44 -6.18 -3.86
C GLN A 252 -5.00 -6.04 -5.34
N GLN A 253 -3.83 -5.45 -5.61
CA GLN A 253 -3.30 -5.36 -6.99
C GLN A 253 -3.01 -6.73 -7.59
N LEU A 254 -2.44 -7.66 -6.83
CA LEU A 254 -2.21 -9.03 -7.29
C LEU A 254 -3.52 -9.71 -7.66
N VAL A 255 -4.56 -9.59 -6.83
CA VAL A 255 -5.88 -10.16 -7.14
C VAL A 255 -6.47 -9.57 -8.41
N MET A 256 -6.39 -8.25 -8.56
CA MET A 256 -6.90 -7.58 -9.76
C MET A 256 -6.14 -8.02 -11.03
N ARG A 257 -4.81 -7.97 -11.00
CA ARG A 257 -3.94 -8.33 -12.13
C ARG A 257 -4.14 -9.77 -12.61
N ASN A 258 -4.31 -10.72 -11.69
CA ASN A 258 -4.32 -12.15 -12.04
C ASN A 258 -5.73 -12.69 -12.35
N PHE A 259 -6.80 -12.07 -11.84
CA PHE A 259 -8.15 -12.66 -11.89
C PHE A 259 -9.24 -11.73 -12.43
N MET A 260 -9.00 -10.42 -12.55
CA MET A 260 -9.98 -9.43 -13.06
C MET A 260 -9.60 -8.89 -14.44
#